data_AF-T1BVY9-F1
#
_entry.id   AF-T1BVY9-F1
#
_cell.length_a   1.000
_cell.length_b   1.000
_cell.length_c   1.000
_cell.angle_alpha   90.00
_cell.angle_beta   90.00
_cell.angle_gamma   90.00
#
_symmetry.space_group_name_H-M   'P 1'
#
loop_
_entity.id
_entity.type
_entity.pdbx_description
1 polymer ?
#
loop_
_entity_poly.entity_id
_entity_poly.type
_entity_poly.pdbx_seq_one_letter_code
_entity_poly.pdbx_strand_id
1 'polypeptide(L)' 'MQLHTGLASVFPRSEALVAATRDFDRGRTTAEALEELYARTEAEVVALEERLGFDTRTAGYLRWQDLFR' A
#
# COMPACT_ATOMS: atom_id res chain seq x y z
N MET A 1 -9.66 29.44 -8.55
CA MET A 1 -9.09 28.13 -8.90
C MET A 1 -8.67 27.47 -7.60
N GLN A 2 -9.23 26.31 -7.28
CA GLN A 2 -8.89 25.55 -6.08
C GLN A 2 -7.78 24.55 -6.45
N LEU A 3 -6.71 24.49 -5.67
CA LEU A 3 -5.64 23.52 -5.86
C LEU A 3 -5.95 22.29 -5.01
N HIS A 4 -5.89 21.11 -5.63
CA HIS A 4 -5.98 19.83 -4.95
C HIS A 4 -4.65 19.10 -5.04
N THR A 5 -4.29 18.44 -3.95
CA THR A 5 -3.05 17.71 -3.75
C THR A 5 -3.34 16.23 -3.56
N GLY A 6 -2.46 15.39 -4.08
CA GLY A 6 -2.63 13.95 -4.06
C GLY A 6 -1.36 13.25 -4.51
N LEU A 7 -1.28 11.97 -4.18
CA LEU A 7 -0.25 11.09 -4.73
C LEU A 7 -0.71 10.58 -6.10
N ALA A 8 0.21 10.57 -7.06
CA ALA A 8 -0.07 10.18 -8.44
C ALA A 8 0.37 8.74 -8.77
N SER A 9 1.03 8.04 -7.84
CA SER A 9 1.66 6.75 -8.12
C SER A 9 1.81 5.88 -6.88
N VAL A 10 2.33 4.68 -7.09
CA VAL A 10 2.58 3.68 -6.06
C VAL A 10 3.48 4.22 -4.95
N PHE A 11 3.06 4.01 -3.71
CA PHE A 11 3.87 4.30 -2.54
C PHE A 11 4.86 3.15 -2.31
N PRO A 12 6.09 3.41 -1.81
CA PRO A 12 7.04 2.35 -1.52
C PRO A 12 6.47 1.31 -0.54
N ARG A 13 6.53 0.03 -0.92
CA ARG A 13 6.21 -1.07 -0.01
C ARG A 13 7.29 -1.20 1.07
N SER A 14 6.87 -1.44 2.31
CA SER A 14 7.80 -1.74 3.41
C SER A 14 8.55 -3.05 3.15
N GLU A 15 9.73 -3.21 3.77
CA GLU A 15 10.49 -4.47 3.68
C GLU A 15 9.67 -5.66 4.20
N ALA A 16 8.87 -5.45 5.25
CA ALA A 16 7.96 -6.45 5.78
C ALA A 16 6.92 -6.90 4.74
N LEU A 17 6.29 -5.96 4.03
CA LEU A 17 5.30 -6.28 2.99
C LEU A 17 5.96 -7.01 1.80
N VAL A 18 7.15 -6.58 1.38
CA VAL A 18 7.93 -7.26 0.33
C VAL A 18 8.32 -8.69 0.73
N ALA A 19 8.71 -8.90 1.99
CA ALA A 19 9.05 -10.24 2.49
C ALA A 19 7.81 -11.13 2.54
N ALA A 20 6.68 -10.62 3.04
CA ALA A 20 5.45 -11.39 3.16
C ALA A 20 4.87 -11.81 1.80
N THR A 21 4.87 -10.94 0.79
CA THR A 21 4.42 -11.31 -0.56
C THR A 21 5.28 -12.43 -1.14
N ARG A 22 6.60 -12.32 -0.94
CA ARG A 22 7.58 -13.33 -1.35
C ARG A 22 7.46 -14.65 -0.59
N ASP A 23 7.04 -14.61 0.67
CA ASP A 23 6.76 -15.79 1.46
C ASP A 23 5.46 -16.46 1.01
N PHE A 24 4.45 -15.67 0.65
CA PHE A 24 3.19 -16.17 0.11
C PHE A 24 3.40 -16.87 -1.23
N ASP A 25 4.16 -16.26 -2.15
CA ASP A 25 4.54 -16.87 -3.44
C ASP A 25 5.27 -18.21 -3.28
N ARG A 26 5.94 -18.42 -2.14
CA ARG A 26 6.68 -19.65 -1.81
C ARG A 26 5.92 -20.60 -0.89
N GLY A 27 4.65 -20.31 -0.57
CA GLY A 27 3.83 -21.11 0.33
C GLY A 27 4.32 -21.14 1.78
N ARG A 28 5.08 -20.12 2.22
CA ARG A 28 5.64 -19.99 3.58
C ARG A 28 4.76 -19.19 4.55
N THR A 29 3.72 -18.52 4.03
CA THR A 29 2.69 -17.82 4.82
C THR A 29 1.31 -18.06 4.21
N THR A 30 0.25 -17.70 4.92
CA THR A 30 -1.13 -17.83 4.44
C THR A 30 -1.61 -16.56 3.76
N ALA A 31 -2.70 -16.67 2.99
CA ALA A 31 -3.34 -15.52 2.36
C ALA A 31 -3.86 -14.55 3.43
N GLU A 32 -4.43 -15.08 4.52
CA GLU A 32 -4.98 -14.28 5.61
C GLU A 32 -3.91 -13.44 6.31
N ALA A 33 -2.74 -14.03 6.57
CA ALA A 33 -1.61 -13.31 7.18
C ALA A 33 -1.05 -12.23 6.25
N LEU A 34 -1.00 -12.48 4.94
CA LEU A 34 -0.60 -11.47 3.96
C LEU A 34 -1.63 -10.34 3.87
N GLU A 35 -2.92 -10.67 3.88
CA GLU A 35 -4.03 -9.71 3.84
C GLU A 35 -4.05 -8.81 5.08
N GLU A 36 -3.82 -9.36 6.27
CA GLU A 36 -3.70 -8.57 7.50
C GLU A 36 -2.56 -7.55 7.40
N LEU A 37 -1.42 -7.95 6.83
CA LEU A 37 -0.28 -7.05 6.63
C LEU A 37 -0.56 -5.96 5.58
N TYR A 38 -1.24 -6.30 4.49
CA TYR A 38 -1.69 -5.29 3.52
C TYR A 38 -2.61 -4.27 4.19
N ALA A 39 -3.67 -4.73 4.88
CA ALA A 39 -4.64 -3.86 5.52
C ALA A 39 -3.98 -2.91 6.54
N ARG A 40 -3.03 -3.43 7.34
CA ARG A 40 -2.26 -2.61 8.27
C ARG A 40 -1.40 -1.56 7.54
N THR A 41 -0.68 -1.96 6.49
CA THR A 41 0.20 -1.05 5.75
C THR A 41 -0.59 0.02 5.00
N GLU A 42 -1.74 -0.34 4.43
CA GLU A 42 -2.66 0.60 3.77
C GLU A 42 -3.20 1.64 4.78
N ALA A 43 -3.58 1.20 5.98
CA ALA A 43 -4.02 2.12 7.04
C ALA A 43 -2.92 3.09 7.48
N GLU A 44 -1.66 2.63 7.56
CA GLU A 44 -0.51 3.48 7.85
C GLU A 44 -0.28 4.53 6.76
N VAL A 45 -0.42 4.17 5.48
CA VAL A 45 -0.31 5.12 4.36
C VAL A 45 -1.46 6.12 4.39
N VAL A 46 -2.70 5.69 4.62
CA VAL A 46 -3.85 6.60 4.72
C VAL A 46 -3.65 7.60 5.87
N ALA A 47 -3.19 7.14 7.03
CA ALA A 47 -2.89 8.02 8.16
C ALA A 47 -1.77 9.03 7.83
N LEU A 48 -0.78 8.62 7.04
CA LEU A 48 0.26 9.51 6.53
C LEU A 48 -0.31 10.56 5.57
N GLU A 49 -1.14 10.16 4.61
CA GLU A 49 -1.80 11.05 3.64
C GLU A 49 -2.66 12.10 4.37
N GLU A 50 -3.44 11.67 5.37
CA GLU A 50 -4.23 12.56 6.23
C GLU A 50 -3.35 13.55 7.00
N ARG A 51 -2.27 13.07 7.62
CA ARG A 51 -1.35 13.92 8.38
C ARG A 51 -0.64 14.95 7.50
N LEU A 52 -0.36 14.61 6.25
CA LEU A 52 0.27 15.51 5.28
C LEU A 52 -0.73 16.45 4.59
N GLY A 53 -2.03 16.26 4.82
CA GLY A 53 -3.08 17.13 4.30
C GLY A 53 -3.37 16.93 2.80
N PHE A 54 -3.15 15.73 2.26
CA PHE A 54 -3.55 15.44 0.88
C PHE A 54 -5.07 15.44 0.74
N ASP A 55 -5.56 16.09 -0.32
CA ASP A 55 -6.99 16.16 -0.64
C ASP A 55 -7.57 14.83 -1.13
N THR A 56 -6.69 13.93 -1.60
CA THR A 56 -7.05 12.60 -2.10
C THR A 56 -6.24 11.52 -1.41
N ARG A 57 -6.89 10.38 -1.19
CA ARG A 57 -6.30 9.21 -0.53
C ARG A 57 -6.12 8.10 -1.55
N THR A 58 -4.94 7.49 -1.55
CA THR A 58 -4.59 6.44 -2.50
C THR A 58 -4.33 5.10 -1.83
N ALA A 59 -4.15 5.09 -0.50
CA ALA A 59 -3.62 3.95 0.23
C ALA A 59 -2.31 3.40 -0.39
N GLY A 60 -1.59 4.25 -1.12
CA GLY A 60 -0.33 3.93 -1.77
C GLY A 60 -0.39 2.93 -2.92
N TYR A 61 -1.59 2.54 -3.38
CA TYR A 61 -1.76 1.51 -4.41
C TYR A 61 -0.96 0.23 -4.14
N LEU A 62 -0.81 -0.16 -2.86
CA LEU A 62 0.16 -1.19 -2.44
C LEU A 62 -0.10 -2.57 -3.05
N ARG A 63 -1.35 -2.83 -3.45
CA ARG A 63 -1.80 -4.08 -4.08
C ARG A 63 -1.59 -4.12 -5.59
N TRP A 64 -1.21 -3.00 -6.22
CA TRP A 64 -0.96 -2.96 -7.66
C TRP A 64 0.41 -3.57 -7.98
N GLN A 65 0.42 -4.86 -8.32
CA GLN A 65 1.63 -5.64 -8.60
C GLN A 65 2.21 -5.37 -10.00
N ASP A 66 1.36 -5.05 -10.97
CA ASP A 66 1.74 -4.74 -12.35
C ASP A 66 0.72 -3.74 -12.94
N LEU A 67 1.18 -2.65 -13.55
CA LEU A 67 0.34 -1.64 -14.20
C LEU A 67 0.02 -2.00 -15.66
N PHE A 68 0.76 -2.96 -16.23
CA PHE A 68 0.73 -3.30 -17.65
C PHE A 68 0.36 -4.76 -17.92
N ARG A 69 0.00 -5.53 -16.89
CA ARG A 69 -0.53 -6.89 -17.01
C ARG A 69 -1.90 -7.03 -16.37
#